data_AF-A0A9P6B407-F1
#
_entry.id   AF-A0A9P6B407-F1
#
_cell.length_a   1.000
_cell.length_b   1.000
_cell.length_c   1.000
_cell.angle_alpha   90.00
_cell.angle_beta   90.00
_cell.angle_gamma   90.00
#
_symmetry.space_group_name_H-M   'P 1'
#
loop_
_entity.id
_entity.type
_entity.pdbx_description
1 polymer ?
#
loop_
_entity_poly.entity_id
_entity_poly.type
_entity_poly.pdbx_seq_one_letter_code
_entity_poly.pdbx_strand_id
1 'polypeptide(L)'
;MALGVDVGSQMHRKATPVINEVPLTPPQSPPPEKPADNHLEPSDIHIPDNYVQHTLATVPPLPPIKLRNILKEIQWISFTALTVTPILAVYGAFTTKLRWETALFSVFWYHVTALGITAGYHRLWAHRAYKASKPLECFLAIAGAGAVQGSIKWWSRGHRAHHRYTDTDLDPYGLIPRRKPGVADVSDLANNPIIRFQHRWYLELLILVAFVIPTIIPGLLWGDYRGGYFYAGAARLLFVHHSTFCVNSLAHWLGETPFDDKHTPRDHFMTALVTIGEGYHNFHHQFPMDYRNAIKWYQYDPTKWFIAVCHKLGLASHLKVFPENEVAKGQLTMQLKKLRAKQDRLTWPTDSKDIPVITWDSFQEQSRDRPLVLVSGFIHDVSAFLDEHPGGRHLLIRNIGRDASTAFHGGVYDHSNAAHNLLAMMRVGVLHGAVPPSQKLRVLKASELSVAASSRPPSSIVSSVGYSPAARTARPVISGLGLGFKHDNNTEAKS
;
A
#
# COMPACT_ATOMS: atom_id res chain seq x y z
N MET A 1 40.63 67.51 46.95
CA MET A 1 39.33 68.12 47.30
C MET A 1 38.27 67.06 47.10
N ALA A 2 37.33 66.98 48.02
CA ALA A 2 36.49 65.81 48.28
C ALA A 2 35.25 65.71 47.37
N LEU A 3 34.62 64.52 47.41
CA LEU A 3 33.19 64.22 47.19
C LEU A 3 32.68 64.33 45.73
N GLY A 4 31.79 63.49 45.20
CA GLY A 4 30.92 62.48 45.79
C GLY A 4 30.19 61.68 44.69
N VAL A 5 29.47 60.66 45.15
CA VAL A 5 28.73 59.64 44.40
C VAL A 5 27.45 60.21 43.77
N ASP A 6 27.06 59.73 42.58
CA ASP A 6 25.63 59.56 42.28
C ASP A 6 25.36 58.34 41.37
N VAL A 7 24.24 57.67 41.64
CA VAL A 7 23.81 56.35 41.17
C VAL A 7 22.72 56.53 40.10
N GLY A 8 22.88 55.93 38.92
CA GLY A 8 21.91 56.02 37.83
C GLY A 8 21.79 54.73 37.02
N SER A 9 20.72 53.99 37.29
CA SER A 9 20.25 52.75 36.65
C SER A 9 20.25 52.77 35.11
N GLN A 10 20.97 51.84 34.48
CA GLN A 10 20.79 51.50 33.06
C GLN A 10 19.96 50.21 32.93
N MET A 11 18.71 50.34 32.50
CA MET A 11 17.90 49.23 32.00
C MET A 11 18.44 48.77 30.63
N HIS A 12 19.21 47.68 30.61
CA HIS A 12 19.51 46.97 29.38
C HIS A 12 18.27 46.22 28.86
N ARG A 13 17.79 46.62 27.68
CA ARG A 13 16.88 45.81 26.85
C ARG A 13 17.58 44.48 26.53
N LYS A 14 17.06 43.36 27.07
CA LYS A 14 17.50 42.02 26.66
C LYS A 14 17.05 41.76 25.22
N ALA A 15 18.01 41.64 24.32
CA ALA A 15 17.81 41.16 22.95
C ALA A 15 17.33 39.70 22.96
N THR A 16 16.38 39.39 22.09
CA THR A 16 15.88 38.04 21.80
C THR A 16 17.02 37.16 21.26
N PRO A 17 17.20 35.90 21.70
CA PRO A 17 18.27 35.06 21.19
C PRO A 17 17.97 34.64 19.74
N VAL A 18 18.95 34.84 18.87
CA VAL A 18 18.98 34.33 17.50
C VAL A 18 19.04 32.80 17.57
N ILE A 19 18.09 32.13 16.91
CA ILE A 19 18.13 30.68 16.73
C ILE A 19 19.25 30.40 15.72
N ASN A 20 20.36 29.81 16.18
CA ASN A 20 21.38 29.30 15.28
C ASN A 20 20.84 28.06 14.57
N GLU A 21 20.57 28.18 13.27
CA GLU A 21 20.39 27.03 12.39
C GLU A 21 21.70 26.25 12.34
N VAL A 22 21.76 25.11 13.04
CA VAL A 22 22.86 24.15 12.86
C VAL A 22 22.60 23.45 11.51
N PRO A 23 23.48 23.57 10.50
CA PRO A 23 23.29 22.88 9.24
C PRO A 23 23.37 21.36 9.49
N LEU A 24 22.41 20.62 8.95
CA LEU A 24 22.51 19.16 8.92
C LEU A 24 23.67 18.77 8.00
N THR A 25 24.76 18.26 8.57
CA THR A 25 25.89 17.73 7.81
C THR A 25 25.52 16.36 7.23
N PRO A 26 25.56 16.15 5.90
CA PRO A 26 25.49 14.81 5.34
C PRO A 26 26.74 14.01 5.76
N PRO A 27 26.68 12.67 5.87
CA PRO A 27 27.88 11.87 6.03
C PRO A 27 28.81 12.13 4.83
N GLN A 28 30.06 12.50 5.11
CA GLN A 28 31.06 12.80 4.09
C GLN A 28 31.26 11.58 3.20
N SER A 29 30.75 11.65 1.97
CA SER A 29 31.12 10.72 0.91
C SER A 29 32.36 11.29 0.21
N PRO A 30 33.40 10.49 -0.09
CA PRO A 30 34.56 10.97 -0.80
C PRO A 30 34.18 11.51 -2.20
N PRO A 31 34.93 12.50 -2.73
CA PRO A 31 34.64 13.08 -4.03
C PRO A 31 34.74 12.04 -5.15
N PRO A 32 33.93 12.16 -6.21
CA PRO A 32 33.93 11.20 -7.31
C PRO A 32 35.26 11.27 -8.07
N GLU A 33 35.99 10.15 -8.10
CA GLU A 33 37.08 9.94 -9.07
C GLU A 33 36.50 9.86 -10.49
N LYS A 34 37.28 10.31 -11.48
CA LYS A 34 36.91 10.24 -12.90
C LYS A 34 36.58 8.79 -13.30
N PRO A 35 35.54 8.55 -14.11
CA PRO A 35 35.10 7.19 -14.40
C PRO A 35 36.13 6.48 -15.27
N ALA A 36 36.75 5.45 -14.70
CA ALA A 36 37.26 4.32 -15.46
C ALA A 36 36.04 3.60 -16.07
N ASP A 37 36.17 3.16 -17.32
CA ASP A 37 35.15 2.43 -18.08
C ASP A 37 34.79 1.11 -17.37
N ASN A 38 33.88 1.20 -16.40
CA ASN A 38 33.46 0.09 -15.55
C ASN A 38 31.95 -0.07 -15.71
N HIS A 39 31.53 -1.22 -16.23
CA HIS A 39 30.14 -1.67 -16.31
C HIS A 39 29.42 -1.86 -14.94
N LEU A 40 29.91 -1.21 -13.88
CA LEU A 40 29.44 -1.31 -12.49
C LEU A 40 28.59 -0.12 -12.03
N GLU A 41 28.59 1.00 -12.75
CA GLU A 41 27.73 2.13 -12.38
C GLU A 41 26.26 1.86 -12.76
N PRO A 42 25.30 2.11 -11.84
CA PRO A 42 23.88 2.07 -12.15
C PRO A 42 23.56 2.98 -13.34
N SER A 43 22.80 2.47 -14.30
CA SER A 43 22.46 3.21 -15.52
C SER A 43 21.62 4.47 -15.28
N ASP A 44 21.13 4.65 -14.06
CA ASP A 44 20.24 5.72 -13.61
C ASP A 44 20.88 6.64 -12.55
N ILE A 45 22.20 6.57 -12.36
CA ILE A 45 22.92 7.36 -11.35
C ILE A 45 22.91 8.87 -11.61
N HIS A 46 22.83 9.30 -12.88
CA HIS A 46 22.90 10.71 -13.29
C HIS A 46 21.56 11.26 -13.80
N ILE A 47 20.46 10.85 -13.16
CA ILE A 47 19.12 11.32 -13.52
C ILE A 47 18.76 12.58 -12.72
N PRO A 48 18.29 13.67 -13.37
CA PRO A 48 17.85 14.86 -12.66
C PRO A 48 16.58 14.61 -11.83
N ASP A 49 16.40 15.35 -10.73
CA ASP A 49 15.23 15.18 -9.82
C ASP A 49 13.88 15.35 -10.55
N ASN A 50 13.82 16.23 -11.54
CA ASN A 50 12.64 16.48 -12.37
C ASN A 50 12.61 15.64 -13.67
N TYR A 51 13.30 14.49 -13.70
CA TYR A 51 13.50 13.69 -14.92
C TYR A 51 12.23 13.36 -15.69
N VAL A 52 11.12 13.04 -15.00
CA VAL A 52 9.85 12.78 -15.68
C VAL A 52 9.46 14.01 -16.49
N GLN A 53 9.29 15.16 -15.84
CA GLN A 53 8.89 16.41 -16.52
C GLN A 53 9.87 16.80 -17.64
N HIS A 54 11.18 16.71 -17.37
CA HIS A 54 12.21 17.00 -18.36
C HIS A 54 12.11 16.08 -19.58
N THR A 55 11.94 14.77 -19.36
CA THR A 55 11.83 13.78 -20.45
C THR A 55 10.54 13.96 -21.24
N LEU A 56 9.42 14.27 -20.57
CA LEU A 56 8.16 14.55 -21.25
C LEU A 56 8.23 15.84 -22.10
N ALA A 57 9.00 16.83 -21.67
CA ALA A 57 9.22 18.07 -22.42
C ALA A 57 10.20 17.91 -23.61
N THR A 58 11.20 17.04 -23.48
CA THR A 58 12.30 16.91 -24.47
C THR A 58 12.14 15.76 -25.44
N VAL A 59 11.47 14.68 -25.04
CA VAL A 59 11.29 13.48 -25.85
C VAL A 59 9.83 13.43 -26.33
N PRO A 60 9.56 13.49 -27.63
CA PRO A 60 8.19 13.39 -28.13
C PRO A 60 7.62 11.98 -27.92
N PRO A 61 6.29 11.84 -27.71
CA PRO A 61 5.62 10.55 -27.68
C PRO A 61 5.65 9.88 -29.07
N LEU A 62 5.24 8.62 -29.14
CA LEU A 62 5.04 7.96 -30.44
C LEU A 62 4.02 8.74 -31.28
N PRO A 63 4.24 8.88 -32.61
CA PRO A 63 3.25 9.52 -33.46
C PRO A 63 1.94 8.71 -33.43
N PRO A 64 0.77 9.37 -33.51
CA PRO A 64 -0.50 8.65 -33.55
C PRO A 64 -0.52 7.68 -34.72
N ILE A 65 -1.10 6.50 -34.49
CA ILE A 65 -1.24 5.46 -35.51
C ILE A 65 -2.22 5.96 -36.57
N LYS A 66 -1.72 6.18 -37.78
CA LYS A 66 -2.46 6.56 -38.99
C LYS A 66 -2.22 5.51 -40.06
N LEU A 67 -3.12 5.42 -41.05
CA LEU A 67 -3.00 4.43 -42.12
C LEU A 67 -1.64 4.51 -42.86
N ARG A 68 -1.06 5.71 -42.97
CA ARG A 68 0.23 5.97 -43.62
C ARG A 68 1.48 5.51 -42.86
N ASN A 69 1.41 5.37 -41.53
CA ASN A 69 2.55 4.98 -40.69
C ASN A 69 2.31 3.68 -39.90
N ILE A 70 1.14 3.06 -40.02
CA ILE A 70 0.76 1.86 -39.26
C ILE A 70 1.81 0.75 -39.35
N LEU A 71 2.31 0.44 -40.55
CA LEU A 71 3.33 -0.60 -40.76
C LEU A 71 4.69 -0.27 -40.13
N LYS A 72 5.00 1.02 -39.95
CA LYS A 72 6.26 1.48 -39.35
C LYS A 72 6.21 1.52 -37.83
N GLU A 73 5.05 1.76 -37.25
CA GLU A 73 4.88 1.87 -35.78
C GLU A 73 4.51 0.52 -35.12
N ILE A 74 4.21 -0.52 -35.90
CA ILE A 74 3.99 -1.88 -35.38
C ILE A 74 5.30 -2.46 -34.82
N GLN A 75 5.25 -2.92 -33.57
CA GLN A 75 6.29 -3.76 -32.97
C GLN A 75 6.13 -5.20 -33.47
N TRP A 76 6.74 -5.51 -34.62
CA TRP A 76 6.53 -6.76 -35.35
C TRP A 76 6.77 -8.04 -34.54
N ILE A 77 7.74 -8.04 -33.63
CA ILE A 77 8.03 -9.20 -32.77
C ILE A 77 6.84 -9.48 -31.85
N SER A 78 6.40 -8.47 -31.10
CA SER A 78 5.24 -8.56 -30.20
C SER A 78 3.96 -8.85 -30.99
N PHE A 79 3.74 -8.16 -32.11
CA PHE A 79 2.59 -8.39 -32.98
C PHE A 79 2.52 -9.84 -33.46
N THR A 80 3.64 -10.40 -33.92
CA THR A 80 3.70 -11.78 -34.40
C THR A 80 3.41 -12.76 -33.27
N ALA A 81 4.05 -12.61 -32.11
CA ALA A 81 3.81 -13.48 -30.96
C ALA A 81 2.35 -13.43 -30.49
N LEU A 82 1.76 -12.22 -30.39
CA LEU A 82 0.40 -12.02 -29.91
C LEU A 82 -0.69 -12.34 -30.93
N THR A 83 -0.34 -12.54 -32.21
CA THR A 83 -1.30 -12.88 -33.27
C THR A 83 -1.22 -14.35 -33.65
N VAL A 84 -0.01 -14.87 -33.85
CA VAL A 84 0.20 -16.27 -34.29
C VAL A 84 -0.22 -17.25 -33.20
N THR A 85 0.12 -16.99 -31.94
CA THR A 85 -0.23 -17.91 -30.84
C THR A 85 -1.74 -18.12 -30.67
N PRO A 86 -2.60 -17.07 -30.62
CA PRO A 86 -4.05 -17.27 -30.62
C PRO A 86 -4.57 -18.02 -31.85
N ILE A 87 -4.06 -17.70 -33.05
CA ILE A 87 -4.47 -18.39 -34.29
C ILE A 87 -4.16 -19.88 -34.20
N LEU A 88 -2.96 -20.24 -33.75
CA LEU A 88 -2.58 -21.64 -33.53
C LEU A 88 -3.46 -22.32 -32.48
N ALA A 89 -3.78 -21.63 -31.39
CA ALA A 89 -4.65 -22.17 -30.34
C ALA A 89 -6.07 -22.44 -30.85
N VAL A 90 -6.66 -21.48 -31.59
CA VAL A 90 -8.00 -21.61 -32.18
C VAL A 90 -8.01 -22.72 -33.23
N TYR A 91 -7.04 -22.72 -34.15
CA TYR A 91 -6.90 -23.80 -35.13
C TYR A 91 -6.74 -25.17 -34.46
N GLY A 92 -5.93 -25.24 -33.40
CA GLY A 92 -5.72 -26.43 -32.59
C GLY A 92 -7.02 -26.94 -31.97
N ALA A 93 -7.83 -26.04 -31.40
CA ALA A 93 -9.11 -26.38 -30.78
C ALA A 93 -10.10 -27.01 -31.78
N PHE A 94 -10.10 -26.57 -33.04
CA PHE A 94 -10.97 -27.15 -34.08
C PHE A 94 -10.41 -28.41 -34.75
N THR A 95 -9.09 -28.59 -34.79
CA THR A 95 -8.44 -29.65 -35.58
C THR A 95 -7.80 -30.76 -34.76
N THR A 96 -7.78 -30.64 -33.43
CA THR A 96 -7.09 -31.57 -32.54
C THR A 96 -8.00 -31.97 -31.40
N LYS A 97 -8.30 -33.27 -31.28
CA LYS A 97 -9.09 -33.79 -30.16
C LYS A 97 -8.33 -33.59 -28.85
N LEU A 98 -8.95 -32.94 -27.87
CA LEU A 98 -8.37 -32.79 -26.54
C LEU A 98 -8.42 -34.13 -25.79
N ARG A 99 -7.24 -34.68 -25.47
CA ARG A 99 -7.10 -35.80 -24.54
C ARG A 99 -6.99 -35.30 -23.11
N TRP A 100 -7.48 -36.09 -22.16
CA TRP A 100 -7.53 -35.69 -20.75
C TRP A 100 -6.12 -35.54 -20.15
N GLU A 101 -5.21 -36.46 -20.50
CA GLU A 101 -3.81 -36.44 -20.07
C GLU A 101 -3.10 -35.17 -20.57
N THR A 102 -3.33 -34.81 -21.82
CA THR A 102 -2.82 -33.57 -22.43
C THR A 102 -3.45 -32.32 -21.80
N ALA A 103 -4.73 -32.36 -21.46
CA ALA A 103 -5.41 -31.26 -20.77
C ALA A 103 -4.78 -31.01 -19.39
N LEU A 104 -4.61 -32.06 -18.58
CA LEU A 104 -3.97 -31.97 -17.26
C LEU A 104 -2.52 -31.49 -17.38
N PHE A 105 -1.77 -32.02 -18.35
CA PHE A 105 -0.40 -31.58 -18.60
C PHE A 105 -0.34 -30.11 -19.04
N SER A 106 -1.28 -29.65 -19.86
CA SER A 106 -1.35 -28.24 -20.29
C SER A 106 -1.59 -27.31 -19.10
N VAL A 107 -2.47 -27.68 -18.16
CA VAL A 107 -2.70 -26.93 -16.92
C VAL A 107 -1.48 -26.96 -16.01
N PHE A 108 -0.81 -28.10 -15.89
CA PHE A 108 0.45 -28.18 -15.13
C PHE A 108 1.53 -27.28 -15.74
N TRP A 109 1.73 -27.35 -17.06
CA TRP A 109 2.73 -26.57 -17.78
C TRP A 109 2.43 -25.06 -17.76
N TYR A 110 1.15 -24.69 -17.77
CA TYR A 110 0.69 -23.33 -17.50
C TYR A 110 1.24 -22.81 -16.17
N HIS A 111 1.06 -23.56 -15.07
CA HIS A 111 1.53 -23.15 -13.75
C HIS A 111 3.07 -23.13 -13.66
N VAL A 112 3.77 -24.07 -14.30
CA VAL A 112 5.24 -24.08 -14.34
C VAL A 112 5.78 -22.82 -15.00
N THR A 113 5.28 -22.49 -16.19
CA THR A 113 5.74 -21.30 -16.94
C THR A 113 5.33 -20.00 -16.24
N ALA A 114 4.15 -19.96 -15.62
CA ALA A 114 3.71 -18.80 -14.88
C ALA A 114 4.50 -18.58 -13.57
N LEU A 115 4.88 -19.63 -12.83
CA LEU A 115 5.81 -19.52 -11.70
C LEU A 115 7.18 -18.96 -12.13
N GLY A 116 7.63 -19.28 -13.35
CA GLY A 116 8.82 -18.67 -13.93
C GLY A 116 8.72 -17.14 -14.01
N ILE A 117 7.53 -16.60 -14.28
CA ILE A 117 7.26 -15.16 -14.26
C ILE A 117 7.07 -14.65 -12.83
N THR A 118 6.11 -15.19 -12.08
CA THR A 118 5.70 -14.64 -10.77
C THR A 118 6.75 -14.87 -9.68
N ALA A 119 7.25 -16.10 -9.51
CA ALA A 119 8.30 -16.37 -8.53
C ALA A 119 9.67 -15.88 -9.03
N GLY A 120 9.96 -16.09 -10.32
CA GLY A 120 11.23 -15.72 -10.94
C GLY A 120 11.31 -14.24 -11.33
N TYR A 121 10.82 -13.89 -12.52
CA TYR A 121 11.07 -12.60 -13.16
C TYR A 121 10.64 -11.43 -12.29
N HIS A 122 9.49 -11.60 -11.64
CA HIS A 122 8.84 -10.62 -10.79
C HIS A 122 9.47 -10.58 -9.38
N ARG A 123 9.18 -11.56 -8.53
CA ARG A 123 9.55 -11.49 -7.10
C ARG A 123 11.05 -11.69 -6.85
N LEU A 124 11.71 -12.61 -7.55
CA LEU A 124 13.14 -12.87 -7.37
C LEU A 124 14.02 -11.81 -8.04
N TRP A 125 13.83 -11.54 -9.33
CA TRP A 125 14.76 -10.69 -10.09
C TRP A 125 14.34 -9.22 -10.15
N ALA A 126 13.07 -8.88 -10.42
CA ALA A 126 12.66 -7.48 -10.45
C ALA A 126 12.66 -6.86 -9.04
N HIS A 127 12.12 -7.58 -8.05
CA HIS A 127 11.94 -7.07 -6.69
C HIS A 127 12.92 -7.58 -5.65
N ARG A 128 13.74 -8.59 -5.95
CA ARG A 128 14.73 -9.11 -4.99
C ARG A 128 14.09 -9.45 -3.63
N ALA A 129 12.87 -10.01 -3.67
CA ALA A 129 12.04 -10.28 -2.50
C ALA A 129 12.52 -11.51 -1.70
N TYR A 130 13.35 -12.35 -2.30
CA TYR A 130 14.01 -13.48 -1.65
C TYR A 130 15.32 -13.83 -2.37
N LYS A 131 16.10 -14.75 -1.79
CA LYS A 131 17.25 -15.38 -2.44
C LYS A 131 16.93 -16.82 -2.78
N ALA A 132 17.32 -17.28 -3.97
CA ALA A 132 17.14 -18.65 -4.43
C ALA A 132 18.47 -19.41 -4.49
N SER A 133 18.42 -20.73 -4.26
CA SER A 133 19.53 -21.63 -4.56
C SER A 133 19.75 -21.71 -6.08
N LYS A 134 20.96 -22.10 -6.52
CA LYS A 134 21.29 -22.20 -7.95
C LYS A 134 20.34 -23.11 -8.74
N PRO A 135 19.93 -24.30 -8.24
CA PRO A 135 18.93 -25.11 -8.92
C PRO A 135 17.59 -24.39 -9.11
N LEU A 136 17.13 -23.65 -8.09
CA LEU A 136 15.87 -22.90 -8.17
C LEU A 136 16.00 -21.71 -9.14
N GLU A 137 17.11 -20.99 -9.14
CA GLU A 137 17.38 -19.93 -10.13
C GLU A 137 17.36 -20.47 -11.56
N CYS A 138 18.05 -21.59 -11.83
CA CYS A 138 18.06 -22.22 -13.15
C CYS A 138 16.66 -22.67 -13.58
N PHE A 139 15.92 -23.33 -12.67
CA PHE A 139 14.55 -23.77 -12.94
C PHE A 139 13.65 -22.60 -13.32
N LEU A 140 13.63 -21.52 -12.50
CA LEU A 140 12.79 -20.36 -12.76
C LEU A 140 13.20 -19.60 -14.03
N ALA A 141 14.50 -19.56 -14.33
CA ALA A 141 15.02 -18.89 -15.53
C ALA A 141 14.57 -19.59 -16.82
N ILE A 142 14.65 -20.94 -16.82
CA ILE A 142 14.21 -21.78 -17.94
C ILE A 142 12.68 -21.76 -18.05
N ALA A 143 11.97 -21.96 -16.94
CA ALA A 143 10.51 -21.96 -16.92
C ALA A 143 9.92 -20.63 -17.42
N GLY A 144 10.49 -19.50 -16.99
CA GLY A 144 10.04 -18.17 -17.42
C GLY A 144 10.26 -17.89 -18.91
N ALA A 145 11.26 -18.53 -19.54
CA ALA A 145 11.45 -18.42 -20.99
C ALA A 145 10.26 -18.98 -21.77
N GLY A 146 9.60 -20.02 -21.24
CA GLY A 146 8.40 -20.64 -21.83
C GLY A 146 7.15 -19.75 -21.81
N ALA A 147 7.16 -18.64 -21.07
CA ALA A 147 6.10 -17.65 -21.07
C ALA A 147 6.19 -16.63 -22.22
N VAL A 148 7.33 -16.56 -22.93
CA VAL A 148 7.53 -15.71 -24.12
C VAL A 148 7.21 -14.22 -23.83
N GLN A 149 7.80 -13.67 -22.78
CA GLN A 149 7.60 -12.27 -22.36
C GLN A 149 8.90 -11.43 -22.39
N GLY A 150 9.89 -11.87 -23.16
CA GLY A 150 11.24 -11.32 -23.15
C GLY A 150 12.14 -12.00 -22.11
N SER A 151 13.44 -11.76 -22.22
CA SER A 151 14.43 -12.27 -21.25
C SER A 151 14.22 -11.68 -19.85
N ILE A 152 14.77 -12.33 -18.81
CA ILE A 152 14.74 -11.83 -17.43
C ILE A 152 15.21 -10.37 -17.36
N LYS A 153 16.36 -10.07 -17.98
CA LYS A 153 16.93 -8.72 -17.99
C LYS A 153 15.98 -7.69 -18.61
N TRP A 154 15.35 -8.03 -19.73
CA TRP A 154 14.44 -7.12 -20.43
C TRP A 154 13.13 -6.90 -19.65
N TRP A 155 12.53 -7.99 -19.17
CA TRP A 155 11.27 -7.97 -18.42
C TRP A 155 11.43 -7.24 -17.10
N SER A 156 12.44 -7.60 -16.30
CA SER A 156 12.67 -6.97 -14.98
C SER A 156 13.04 -5.49 -15.10
N ARG A 157 13.75 -5.07 -16.17
CA ARG A 157 13.97 -3.64 -16.46
C ARG A 157 12.65 -2.90 -16.67
N GLY A 158 11.77 -3.47 -17.51
CA GLY A 158 10.44 -2.91 -17.77
C GLY A 158 9.61 -2.83 -16.50
N HIS A 159 9.58 -3.90 -15.71
CA HIS A 159 8.84 -3.96 -14.46
C HIS A 159 9.36 -2.96 -13.40
N ARG A 160 10.67 -2.83 -13.24
CA ARG A 160 11.26 -1.81 -12.35
C ARG A 160 10.91 -0.39 -12.79
N ALA A 161 10.94 -0.13 -14.10
CA ALA A 161 10.51 1.16 -14.66
C ALA A 161 9.02 1.41 -14.42
N HIS A 162 8.17 0.39 -14.55
CA HIS A 162 6.75 0.47 -14.22
C HIS A 162 6.55 0.95 -12.78
N HIS A 163 7.12 0.28 -11.78
CA HIS A 163 6.99 0.72 -10.38
C HIS A 163 7.53 2.13 -10.10
N ARG A 164 8.59 2.55 -10.80
CA ARG A 164 9.19 3.88 -10.61
C ARG A 164 8.34 4.99 -11.22
N TYR A 165 7.63 4.69 -12.30
CA TYR A 165 6.95 5.66 -13.14
C TYR A 165 5.44 5.38 -13.28
N THR A 166 4.85 4.59 -12.38
CA THR A 166 3.44 4.18 -12.39
C THR A 166 2.54 5.40 -12.62
N ASP A 167 1.57 5.25 -13.53
CA ASP A 167 0.61 6.30 -13.92
C ASP A 167 1.22 7.55 -14.57
N THR A 168 2.46 7.47 -15.07
CA THR A 168 3.05 8.51 -15.90
C THR A 168 3.26 8.01 -17.33
N ASP A 169 3.44 8.92 -18.27
CA ASP A 169 3.83 8.63 -19.65
C ASP A 169 5.16 7.84 -19.80
N LEU A 170 5.97 7.75 -18.74
CA LEU A 170 7.22 6.96 -18.74
C LEU A 170 7.00 5.51 -18.28
N ASP A 171 5.81 5.17 -17.80
CA ASP A 171 5.41 3.80 -17.51
C ASP A 171 5.40 2.97 -18.81
N PRO A 172 6.20 1.89 -18.92
CA PRO A 172 6.18 1.02 -20.10
C PRO A 172 4.81 0.37 -20.36
N TYR A 173 3.94 0.31 -19.37
CA TYR A 173 2.61 -0.29 -19.47
C TYR A 173 1.48 0.74 -19.48
N GLY A 174 1.82 2.03 -19.52
CA GLY A 174 0.85 3.12 -19.66
C GLY A 174 0.14 3.13 -21.01
N LEU A 175 -0.97 3.87 -21.06
CA LEU A 175 -1.81 4.00 -22.28
C LEU A 175 -1.11 4.75 -23.43
N ILE A 176 -0.15 5.62 -23.12
CA ILE A 176 0.61 6.40 -24.10
C ILE A 176 1.98 5.74 -24.29
N PRO A 177 2.13 4.85 -25.30
CA PRO A 177 3.38 4.17 -25.51
C PRO A 177 4.46 5.16 -25.96
N ARG A 178 5.67 5.01 -25.41
CA ARG A 178 6.86 5.75 -25.83
C ARG A 178 7.92 4.79 -26.36
N ARG A 179 8.73 5.26 -27.32
CA ARG A 179 9.82 4.46 -27.89
C ARG A 179 10.86 4.04 -26.86
N LYS A 180 11.11 4.91 -25.88
CA LYS A 180 12.00 4.64 -24.75
C LYS A 180 11.19 4.80 -23.46
N PRO A 181 10.85 3.68 -22.79
CA PRO A 181 10.27 3.72 -21.46
C PRO A 181 11.23 4.35 -20.45
N GLY A 182 10.71 4.62 -19.25
CA GLY A 182 11.53 5.06 -18.12
C GLY A 182 12.73 4.15 -17.85
N VAL A 183 13.78 4.75 -17.31
CA VAL A 183 15.05 4.10 -16.98
C VAL A 183 14.99 3.44 -15.61
N ALA A 184 15.66 2.30 -15.47
CA ALA A 184 15.74 1.57 -14.23
C ALA A 184 17.09 0.88 -14.15
N ASP A 185 17.71 0.89 -12.96
CA ASP A 185 18.93 0.13 -12.72
C ASP A 185 18.71 -1.37 -12.99
N VAL A 186 19.68 -1.97 -13.67
CA VAL A 186 19.76 -3.40 -13.99
C VAL A 186 21.18 -3.95 -13.83
N SER A 187 22.06 -3.22 -13.15
CA SER A 187 23.45 -3.61 -12.90
C SER A 187 23.53 -4.97 -12.20
N ASP A 188 22.68 -5.21 -11.21
CA ASP A 188 22.56 -6.48 -10.49
C ASP A 188 22.14 -7.64 -11.42
N LEU A 189 21.25 -7.37 -12.37
CA LEU A 189 20.82 -8.37 -13.37
C LEU A 189 21.93 -8.67 -14.37
N ALA A 190 22.66 -7.64 -14.80
CA ALA A 190 23.77 -7.77 -15.73
C ALA A 190 24.93 -8.58 -15.15
N ASN A 191 25.12 -8.54 -13.83
CA ASN A 191 26.19 -9.26 -13.12
C ASN A 191 25.84 -10.73 -12.79
N ASN A 192 24.59 -11.15 -12.92
CA ASN A 192 24.20 -12.53 -12.63
C ASN A 192 24.48 -13.47 -13.82
N PRO A 193 25.32 -14.52 -13.67
CA PRO A 193 25.69 -15.42 -14.78
C PRO A 193 24.51 -16.21 -15.36
N ILE A 194 23.52 -16.58 -14.55
CA ILE A 194 22.33 -17.31 -15.02
C ILE A 194 21.47 -16.39 -15.89
N ILE A 195 21.32 -15.13 -15.49
CA ILE A 195 20.58 -14.12 -16.25
C ILE A 195 21.29 -13.82 -17.56
N ARG A 196 22.62 -13.68 -17.55
CA ARG A 196 23.42 -13.50 -18.77
C ARG A 196 23.29 -14.68 -19.72
N PHE A 197 23.34 -15.91 -19.20
CA PHE A 197 23.11 -17.12 -19.99
C PHE A 197 21.71 -17.11 -20.62
N GLN A 198 20.68 -16.89 -19.80
CA GLN A 198 19.29 -16.89 -20.25
C GLN A 198 19.01 -15.79 -21.27
N HIS A 199 19.60 -14.61 -21.10
CA HIS A 199 19.48 -13.49 -22.04
C HIS A 199 20.16 -13.78 -23.37
N ARG A 200 21.35 -14.40 -23.35
CA ARG A 200 22.10 -14.78 -24.56
C ARG A 200 21.40 -15.86 -25.36
N TRP A 201 20.83 -16.86 -24.69
CA TRP A 201 20.20 -18.04 -25.30
C TRP A 201 18.67 -17.97 -25.25
N TYR A 202 18.11 -16.76 -25.17
CA TYR A 202 16.68 -16.57 -24.94
C TYR A 202 15.85 -17.17 -26.08
N LEU A 203 16.31 -17.04 -27.32
CA LEU A 203 15.59 -17.47 -28.51
C LEU A 203 15.51 -19.01 -28.63
N GLU A 204 16.55 -19.69 -28.16
CA GLU A 204 16.60 -21.15 -28.13
C GLU A 204 15.75 -21.67 -26.96
N LEU A 205 15.87 -21.04 -25.79
CA LEU A 205 15.12 -21.41 -24.59
C LEU A 205 13.61 -21.21 -24.75
N LEU A 206 13.15 -20.10 -25.37
CA LEU A 206 11.71 -19.93 -25.57
C LEU A 206 11.15 -21.01 -26.50
N ILE A 207 11.82 -21.34 -27.61
CA ILE A 207 11.30 -22.34 -28.56
C ILE A 207 11.25 -23.70 -27.87
N LEU A 208 12.32 -24.03 -27.14
CA LEU A 208 12.44 -25.28 -26.40
C LEU A 208 11.32 -25.42 -25.35
N VAL A 209 11.16 -24.44 -24.47
CA VAL A 209 10.26 -24.55 -23.30
C VAL A 209 8.81 -24.24 -23.65
N ALA A 210 8.56 -23.32 -24.61
CA ALA A 210 7.19 -22.95 -24.98
C ALA A 210 6.55 -23.96 -25.95
N PHE A 211 7.33 -24.63 -26.81
CA PHE A 211 6.76 -25.52 -27.84
C PHE A 211 7.38 -26.92 -27.85
N VAL A 212 8.70 -27.07 -27.86
CA VAL A 212 9.32 -28.39 -28.06
C VAL A 212 9.05 -29.34 -26.89
N ILE A 213 9.39 -28.93 -25.66
CA ILE A 213 9.15 -29.73 -24.45
C ILE A 213 7.67 -30.08 -24.28
N PRO A 214 6.72 -29.12 -24.32
CA PRO A 214 5.31 -29.45 -24.15
C PRO A 214 4.69 -30.24 -25.32
N THR A 215 5.38 -30.36 -26.46
CA THR A 215 4.99 -31.25 -27.57
C THR A 215 5.54 -32.66 -27.38
N ILE A 216 6.81 -32.77 -27.01
CA ILE A 216 7.52 -34.05 -26.90
C ILE A 216 7.04 -34.86 -25.70
N ILE A 217 6.78 -34.23 -24.55
CA ILE A 217 6.35 -34.96 -23.34
C ILE A 217 5.03 -35.73 -23.59
N PRO A 218 3.93 -35.08 -24.05
CA PRO A 218 2.70 -35.80 -24.40
C PRO A 218 2.90 -36.83 -25.52
N GLY A 219 3.73 -36.50 -26.51
CA GLY A 219 4.06 -37.40 -27.61
C GLY A 219 4.73 -38.69 -27.18
N LEU A 220 5.73 -38.61 -26.32
CA LEU A 220 6.48 -39.78 -25.85
C LEU A 220 5.74 -40.57 -24.77
N LEU A 221 5.01 -39.90 -23.86
CA LEU A 221 4.41 -40.57 -22.71
C LEU A 221 3.03 -41.19 -23.02
N TRP A 222 2.22 -40.56 -23.86
CA TRP A 222 0.88 -41.09 -24.21
C TRP A 222 0.51 -40.95 -25.70
N GLY A 223 1.49 -40.68 -26.56
CA GLY A 223 1.32 -40.70 -28.03
C GLY A 223 0.64 -39.46 -28.63
N ASP A 224 0.55 -38.35 -27.90
CA ASP A 224 -0.21 -37.15 -28.33
C ASP A 224 0.66 -35.93 -28.64
N TYR A 225 1.53 -36.04 -29.63
CA TYR A 225 2.37 -34.92 -30.09
C TYR A 225 1.53 -33.71 -30.53
N ARG A 226 0.46 -33.97 -31.28
CA ARG A 226 -0.39 -32.92 -31.83
C ARG A 226 -1.12 -32.16 -30.71
N GLY A 227 -1.67 -32.87 -29.73
CA GLY A 227 -2.28 -32.25 -28.56
C GLY A 227 -1.26 -31.48 -27.71
N GLY A 228 -0.05 -32.01 -27.53
CA GLY A 228 1.03 -31.30 -26.85
C GLY A 228 1.38 -29.97 -27.52
N TYR A 229 1.50 -29.95 -28.84
CA TYR A 229 1.80 -28.72 -29.59
C TYR A 229 0.68 -27.67 -29.49
N PHE A 230 -0.58 -28.06 -29.75
CA PHE A 230 -1.68 -27.11 -29.81
C PHE A 230 -2.22 -26.71 -28.45
N TYR A 231 -2.33 -27.64 -27.49
CA TYR A 231 -2.88 -27.34 -26.16
C TYR A 231 -1.78 -26.91 -25.18
N ALA A 232 -0.76 -27.76 -24.95
CA ALA A 232 0.29 -27.46 -23.98
C ALA A 232 1.31 -26.42 -24.50
N GLY A 233 1.44 -26.29 -25.83
CA GLY A 233 2.18 -25.23 -26.51
C GLY A 233 1.31 -23.98 -26.73
N ALA A 234 0.52 -23.94 -27.81
CA ALA A 234 -0.14 -22.72 -28.26
C ALA A 234 -1.24 -22.21 -27.30
N ALA A 235 -2.24 -23.02 -26.95
CA ALA A 235 -3.36 -22.58 -26.11
C ALA A 235 -2.90 -22.18 -24.70
N ARG A 236 -2.01 -22.98 -24.09
CA ARG A 236 -1.40 -22.64 -22.80
C ARG A 236 -0.63 -21.31 -22.87
N LEU A 237 0.08 -21.01 -23.97
CA LEU A 237 0.75 -19.71 -24.14
C LEU A 237 -0.24 -18.55 -24.25
N LEU A 238 -1.32 -18.75 -25.01
CA LEU A 238 -2.42 -17.79 -25.11
C LEU A 238 -2.96 -17.42 -23.72
N PHE A 239 -3.22 -18.41 -22.86
CA PHE A 239 -3.70 -18.18 -21.50
C PHE A 239 -2.66 -17.49 -20.62
N VAL A 240 -1.37 -17.87 -20.67
CA VAL A 240 -0.29 -17.21 -19.90
C VAL A 240 -0.19 -15.73 -20.26
N HIS A 241 -0.25 -15.41 -21.55
CA HIS A 241 -0.22 -14.03 -22.04
C HIS A 241 -1.42 -13.22 -21.54
N HIS A 242 -2.64 -13.74 -21.69
CA HIS A 242 -3.83 -13.03 -21.21
C HIS A 242 -3.80 -12.85 -19.69
N SER A 243 -3.44 -13.90 -18.96
CA SER A 243 -3.27 -13.86 -17.51
C SER A 243 -2.28 -12.78 -17.09
N THR A 244 -1.11 -12.71 -17.72
CA THR A 244 -0.07 -11.75 -17.31
C THR A 244 -0.41 -10.33 -17.73
N PHE A 245 -0.81 -10.11 -18.98
CA PHE A 245 -1.06 -8.77 -19.50
C PHE A 245 -2.32 -8.14 -18.90
N CYS A 246 -3.28 -8.94 -18.43
CA CYS A 246 -4.44 -8.40 -17.74
C CYS A 246 -4.13 -7.85 -16.34
N VAL A 247 -2.96 -8.17 -15.73
CA VAL A 247 -2.51 -7.50 -14.49
C VAL A 247 -2.41 -6.00 -14.74
N ASN A 248 -1.75 -5.60 -15.82
CA ASN A 248 -1.51 -4.18 -16.17
C ASN A 248 -2.80 -3.43 -16.60
N SER A 249 -3.94 -4.14 -16.73
CA SER A 249 -5.23 -3.53 -17.05
C SER A 249 -6.25 -3.73 -15.92
N LEU A 250 -6.68 -4.96 -15.66
CA LEU A 250 -7.66 -5.29 -14.63
C LEU A 250 -7.18 -4.88 -13.24
N ALA A 251 -5.91 -5.10 -12.91
CA ALA A 251 -5.39 -4.77 -11.57
C ALA A 251 -5.16 -3.26 -11.37
N HIS A 252 -5.30 -2.43 -12.40
CA HIS A 252 -5.26 -0.96 -12.30
C HIS A 252 -6.66 -0.32 -12.39
N TRP A 253 -7.69 -1.10 -12.69
CA TRP A 253 -9.06 -0.59 -12.86
C TRP A 253 -10.06 -1.18 -11.85
N LEU A 254 -9.98 -2.48 -11.60
CA LEU A 254 -10.96 -3.22 -10.81
C LEU A 254 -10.39 -3.55 -9.42
N GLY A 255 -11.12 -3.14 -8.37
CA GLY A 255 -10.81 -3.49 -6.99
C GLY A 255 -10.66 -2.29 -6.05
N GLU A 256 -10.09 -2.57 -4.88
CA GLU A 256 -9.96 -1.60 -3.78
C GLU A 256 -8.54 -1.06 -3.64
N THR A 257 -8.41 0.07 -2.93
CA THR A 257 -7.14 0.68 -2.51
C THR A 257 -6.97 0.60 -0.98
N PRO A 258 -6.73 -0.59 -0.42
CA PRO A 258 -6.61 -0.76 1.02
C PRO A 258 -5.36 -0.11 1.63
N PHE A 259 -4.30 0.17 0.86
CA PHE A 259 -3.03 0.66 1.39
C PHE A 259 -2.68 2.09 0.95
N ASP A 260 -2.94 2.45 -0.31
CA ASP A 260 -2.77 3.81 -0.83
C ASP A 260 -3.66 4.03 -2.06
N ASP A 261 -4.05 5.27 -2.34
CA ASP A 261 -4.90 5.63 -3.49
C ASP A 261 -4.34 6.78 -4.34
N LYS A 262 -3.04 7.08 -4.21
CA LYS A 262 -2.35 8.04 -5.09
C LYS A 262 -2.20 7.51 -6.51
N HIS A 263 -2.07 6.20 -6.64
CA HIS A 263 -1.89 5.49 -7.90
C HIS A 263 -3.06 4.55 -8.19
N THR A 264 -3.17 4.13 -9.43
CA THR A 264 -4.26 3.29 -9.93
C THR A 264 -4.28 1.82 -9.45
N PRO A 265 -3.18 1.14 -9.04
CA PRO A 265 -3.19 -0.26 -8.62
C PRO A 265 -4.25 -0.60 -7.57
N ARG A 266 -4.93 -1.74 -7.76
CA ARG A 266 -6.06 -2.23 -6.97
C ARG A 266 -5.86 -3.66 -6.50
N ASP A 267 -6.41 -3.94 -5.32
CA ASP A 267 -6.55 -5.29 -4.79
C ASP A 267 -7.90 -5.88 -5.21
N HIS A 268 -7.87 -7.06 -5.84
CA HIS A 268 -9.08 -7.76 -6.25
C HIS A 268 -8.90 -9.29 -6.34
N PHE A 269 -9.79 -10.04 -5.68
CA PHE A 269 -9.70 -11.50 -5.60
C PHE A 269 -9.84 -12.19 -6.96
N MET A 270 -10.81 -11.80 -7.81
CA MET A 270 -10.95 -12.43 -9.14
C MET A 270 -9.77 -12.11 -10.03
N THR A 271 -9.19 -10.91 -9.90
CA THR A 271 -7.95 -10.57 -10.59
C THR A 271 -6.85 -11.53 -10.12
N ALA A 272 -6.73 -11.77 -8.80
CA ALA A 272 -5.74 -12.72 -8.29
C ALA A 272 -5.96 -14.15 -8.79
N LEU A 273 -7.22 -14.59 -8.99
CA LEU A 273 -7.51 -15.91 -9.53
C LEU A 273 -7.03 -16.05 -10.98
N VAL A 274 -7.33 -15.07 -11.84
CA VAL A 274 -6.94 -15.11 -13.25
C VAL A 274 -5.45 -14.85 -13.46
N THR A 275 -4.78 -14.18 -12.51
CA THR A 275 -3.36 -13.81 -12.58
C THR A 275 -2.46 -14.65 -11.67
N ILE A 276 -2.95 -15.78 -11.12
CA ILE A 276 -2.14 -16.71 -10.32
C ILE A 276 -1.52 -16.03 -9.07
N GLY A 277 -2.30 -15.17 -8.42
CA GLY A 277 -1.93 -14.47 -7.19
C GLY A 277 -1.46 -13.02 -7.36
N GLU A 278 -1.36 -12.52 -8.60
CA GLU A 278 -0.83 -11.18 -8.91
C GLU A 278 -1.88 -10.05 -8.81
N GLY A 279 -3.10 -10.36 -8.36
CA GLY A 279 -4.22 -9.40 -8.31
C GLY A 279 -4.37 -8.59 -7.02
N TYR A 280 -3.51 -8.80 -6.02
CA TYR A 280 -3.39 -7.90 -4.85
C TYR A 280 -2.37 -6.81 -5.16
N HIS A 281 -2.70 -6.01 -6.18
CA HIS A 281 -1.76 -5.14 -6.84
C HIS A 281 -1.55 -3.81 -6.11
N ASN A 282 -2.53 -3.37 -5.32
CA ASN A 282 -2.38 -2.20 -4.43
C ASN A 282 -1.35 -2.50 -3.34
N PHE A 283 -1.43 -3.68 -2.72
CA PHE A 283 -0.41 -4.12 -1.77
C PHE A 283 0.96 -4.19 -2.43
N HIS A 284 1.04 -4.84 -3.60
CA HIS A 284 2.28 -5.03 -4.32
C HIS A 284 2.98 -3.71 -4.69
N HIS A 285 2.24 -2.73 -5.21
CA HIS A 285 2.81 -1.41 -5.52
C HIS A 285 3.24 -0.63 -4.30
N GLN A 286 2.53 -0.77 -3.18
CA GLN A 286 2.89 -0.10 -1.93
C GLN A 286 4.11 -0.74 -1.25
N PHE A 287 4.24 -2.07 -1.34
CA PHE A 287 5.24 -2.87 -0.64
C PHE A 287 5.99 -3.82 -1.58
N PRO A 288 6.67 -3.29 -2.63
CA PRO A 288 7.16 -4.09 -3.76
C PRO A 288 8.23 -5.13 -3.39
N MET A 289 8.90 -4.94 -2.26
CA MET A 289 9.93 -5.88 -1.77
C MET A 289 9.36 -7.07 -0.98
N ASP A 290 8.07 -7.08 -0.63
CA ASP A 290 7.46 -8.24 0.05
C ASP A 290 7.41 -9.42 -0.93
N TYR A 291 7.76 -10.62 -0.49
CA TYR A 291 7.66 -11.81 -1.34
C TYR A 291 6.20 -12.24 -1.60
N ARG A 292 5.24 -11.66 -0.87
CA ARG A 292 3.82 -11.94 -0.98
C ARG A 292 3.15 -10.79 -1.71
N ASN A 293 2.23 -11.10 -2.63
CA ASN A 293 1.25 -10.09 -3.04
C ASN A 293 0.04 -10.13 -2.10
N ALA A 294 -0.31 -11.32 -1.63
CA ALA A 294 -1.43 -11.49 -0.70
C ALA A 294 -0.94 -11.78 0.72
N ILE A 295 -1.12 -10.82 1.64
CA ILE A 295 -0.57 -10.89 3.00
C ILE A 295 -1.28 -11.88 3.92
N LYS A 296 -2.57 -12.15 3.70
CA LYS A 296 -3.33 -13.09 4.55
C LYS A 296 -3.09 -14.51 4.08
N TRP A 297 -3.08 -15.46 5.02
CA TRP A 297 -2.78 -16.86 4.72
C TRP A 297 -3.77 -17.49 3.73
N TYR A 298 -5.05 -17.12 3.81
CA TYR A 298 -6.15 -17.63 2.98
C TYR A 298 -6.30 -16.92 1.64
N GLN A 299 -5.67 -15.76 1.45
CA GLN A 299 -5.76 -15.06 0.18
C GLN A 299 -4.97 -15.83 -0.89
N TYR A 300 -5.66 -16.09 -2.01
CA TYR A 300 -5.14 -16.84 -3.15
C TYR A 300 -3.88 -16.17 -3.72
N ASP A 301 -2.74 -16.79 -3.44
CA ASP A 301 -1.43 -16.42 -3.96
C ASP A 301 -0.58 -17.71 -4.01
N PRO A 302 -0.77 -18.55 -5.05
CA PRO A 302 -0.03 -19.80 -5.19
C PRO A 302 1.48 -19.58 -5.31
N THR A 303 1.91 -18.44 -5.83
CA THR A 303 3.32 -18.05 -5.89
C THR A 303 3.93 -17.87 -4.50
N LYS A 304 3.22 -17.21 -3.56
CA LYS A 304 3.61 -17.12 -2.15
C LYS A 304 3.78 -18.50 -1.53
N TRP A 305 2.83 -19.40 -1.75
CA TRP A 305 2.90 -20.75 -1.19
C TRP A 305 4.05 -21.56 -1.79
N PHE A 306 4.28 -21.46 -3.10
CA PHE A 306 5.42 -22.06 -3.77
C PHE A 306 6.75 -21.58 -3.16
N ILE A 307 6.94 -20.28 -3.02
CA ILE A 307 8.17 -19.71 -2.43
C ILE A 307 8.32 -20.16 -0.96
N ALA A 308 7.24 -20.21 -0.19
CA ALA A 308 7.27 -20.67 1.20
C ALA A 308 7.63 -22.17 1.31
N VAL A 309 7.15 -23.01 0.39
CA VAL A 309 7.57 -24.42 0.31
C VAL A 309 9.04 -24.54 -0.08
N CYS A 310 9.50 -23.81 -1.10
CA CYS A 310 10.92 -23.75 -1.45
C CYS A 310 11.79 -23.29 -0.27
N HIS A 311 11.30 -22.37 0.56
CA HIS A 311 12.00 -21.95 1.76
C HIS A 311 12.14 -23.09 2.77
N LYS A 312 11.05 -23.81 3.04
CA LYS A 312 11.07 -24.99 3.94
C LYS A 312 12.00 -26.10 3.43
N LEU A 313 12.14 -26.24 2.11
CA LEU A 313 13.05 -27.20 1.46
C LEU A 313 14.50 -26.70 1.36
N GLY A 314 14.82 -25.49 1.87
CA GLY A 314 16.16 -24.90 1.78
C GLY A 314 16.55 -24.38 0.39
N LEU A 315 15.60 -24.34 -0.57
CA LEU A 315 15.82 -23.82 -1.92
C LEU A 315 15.64 -22.29 -2.00
N ALA A 316 14.91 -21.70 -1.06
CA ALA A 316 14.75 -20.25 -0.93
C ALA A 316 15.16 -19.77 0.48
N SER A 317 15.68 -18.56 0.59
CA SER A 317 16.09 -17.94 1.85
C SER A 317 15.86 -16.44 1.83
N HIS A 318 15.97 -15.80 3.00
CA HIS A 318 15.85 -14.34 3.13
C HIS A 318 14.55 -13.78 2.54
N LEU A 319 13.43 -14.47 2.77
CA LEU A 319 12.10 -14.03 2.34
C LEU A 319 11.79 -12.70 3.03
N LYS A 320 11.63 -11.64 2.25
CA LYS A 320 11.34 -10.30 2.74
C LYS A 320 9.85 -10.15 3.01
N VAL A 321 9.54 -9.72 4.22
CA VAL A 321 8.18 -9.42 4.68
C VAL A 321 8.20 -8.02 5.25
N PHE A 322 7.27 -7.16 4.81
CA PHE A 322 7.16 -5.84 5.40
C PHE A 322 6.66 -5.91 6.85
N PRO A 323 7.14 -5.02 7.75
CA PRO A 323 6.69 -5.01 9.14
C PRO A 323 5.18 -4.79 9.24
N GLU A 324 4.51 -5.61 10.05
CA GLU A 324 3.05 -5.57 10.18
C GLU A 324 2.51 -4.20 10.60
N ASN A 325 3.27 -3.48 11.44
CA ASN A 325 2.92 -2.12 11.86
C ASN A 325 2.86 -1.13 10.69
N GLU A 326 3.76 -1.22 9.71
CA GLU A 326 3.76 -0.32 8.54
C GLU A 326 2.62 -0.66 7.59
N VAL A 327 2.32 -1.95 7.42
CA VAL A 327 1.15 -2.41 6.66
C VAL A 327 -0.16 -1.93 7.32
N ALA A 328 -0.26 -2.05 8.65
CA ALA A 328 -1.41 -1.61 9.42
C ALA A 328 -1.60 -0.08 9.38
N LYS A 329 -0.51 0.69 9.42
CA LYS A 329 -0.57 2.16 9.25
C LYS A 329 -1.15 2.55 7.89
N GLY A 330 -0.76 1.89 6.80
CA GLY A 330 -1.32 2.13 5.46
C GLY A 330 -2.84 1.88 5.44
N GLN A 331 -3.26 0.73 5.97
CA GLN A 331 -4.69 0.38 6.07
C GLN A 331 -5.48 1.38 6.92
N LEU A 332 -4.96 1.73 8.09
CA LEU A 332 -5.59 2.70 8.98
C LEU A 332 -5.69 4.08 8.31
N THR A 333 -4.66 4.50 7.59
CA THR A 333 -4.67 5.77 6.84
C THR A 333 -5.80 5.81 5.82
N MET A 334 -5.97 4.72 5.04
CA MET A 334 -7.06 4.61 4.07
C MET A 334 -8.43 4.52 4.73
N GLN A 335 -8.56 3.84 5.86
CA GLN A 335 -9.79 3.83 6.65
C GLN A 335 -10.13 5.21 7.20
N LEU A 336 -9.16 5.94 7.76
CA LEU A 336 -9.35 7.31 8.23
C LEU A 336 -9.73 8.24 7.08
N LYS A 337 -9.14 8.10 5.90
CA LYS A 337 -9.54 8.84 4.69
C LYS A 337 -11.00 8.58 4.33
N LYS A 338 -11.43 7.31 4.32
CA LYS A 338 -12.84 6.93 4.07
C LYS A 338 -13.79 7.46 5.15
N LEU A 339 -13.39 7.40 6.43
CA LEU A 339 -14.16 7.93 7.54
C LEU A 339 -14.30 9.44 7.48
N ARG A 340 -13.23 10.16 7.11
CA ARG A 340 -13.28 11.62 6.87
C ARG A 340 -14.24 11.97 5.73
N ALA A 341 -14.16 11.28 4.59
CA ALA A 341 -15.10 11.50 3.49
C ALA A 341 -16.57 11.23 3.88
N LYS A 342 -16.82 10.29 4.81
CA LYS A 342 -18.15 10.09 5.39
C LYS A 342 -18.54 11.21 6.36
N GLN A 343 -17.60 11.63 7.21
CA GLN A 343 -17.77 12.74 8.15
C GLN A 343 -18.14 14.03 7.42
N ASP A 344 -17.46 14.36 6.31
CA ASP A 344 -17.68 15.60 5.55
C ASP A 344 -19.07 15.67 4.90
N ARG A 345 -19.79 14.54 4.78
CA ARG A 345 -21.17 14.49 4.28
C ARG A 345 -22.22 14.72 5.36
N LEU A 346 -21.83 14.72 6.64
CA LEU A 346 -22.72 14.93 7.76
C LEU A 346 -22.74 16.41 8.15
N THR A 347 -23.90 16.89 8.59
CA THR A 347 -24.01 18.21 9.20
C THR A 347 -23.52 18.13 10.63
N TRP A 348 -22.50 18.92 10.96
CA TRP A 348 -21.91 19.02 12.29
C TRP A 348 -22.33 20.33 12.95
N PRO A 349 -22.37 20.37 14.31
CA PRO A 349 -22.69 21.59 15.02
C PRO A 349 -21.63 22.68 14.78
N THR A 350 -22.04 23.92 15.04
CA THR A 350 -21.14 25.09 15.02
C THR A 350 -19.99 24.88 16.00
N ASP A 351 -18.79 25.30 15.61
CA ASP A 351 -17.61 25.15 16.46
C ASP A 351 -17.77 26.00 17.72
N SER A 352 -17.26 25.50 18.85
CA SER A 352 -17.25 26.28 20.10
C SER A 352 -16.52 27.62 19.96
N LYS A 353 -15.58 27.73 19.01
CA LYS A 353 -14.85 28.97 18.73
C LYS A 353 -15.68 30.01 17.96
N ASP A 354 -16.68 29.55 17.21
CA ASP A 354 -17.52 30.38 16.35
C ASP A 354 -18.85 30.76 17.03
N ILE A 355 -19.10 30.22 18.23
CA ILE A 355 -20.29 30.48 19.04
C ILE A 355 -19.98 31.61 20.04
N PRO A 356 -20.89 32.59 20.23
CA PRO A 356 -20.64 33.70 21.14
C PRO A 356 -20.51 33.26 22.60
N VAL A 357 -19.63 33.94 23.35
CA VAL A 357 -19.50 33.78 24.80
C VAL A 357 -20.49 34.73 25.48
N ILE A 358 -21.36 34.19 26.35
CA ILE A 358 -22.49 34.89 26.98
C ILE A 358 -22.31 34.84 28.50
N THR A 359 -22.56 35.96 29.19
CA THR A 359 -22.53 36.00 30.66
C THR A 359 -23.76 35.32 31.27
N TRP A 360 -23.69 34.95 32.55
CA TRP A 360 -24.84 34.36 33.25
C TRP A 360 -26.07 35.28 33.23
N ASP A 361 -25.87 36.58 33.49
CA ASP A 361 -26.97 37.55 33.52
C ASP A 361 -27.64 37.69 32.14
N SER A 362 -26.85 37.75 31.07
CA SER A 362 -27.39 37.80 29.71
C SER A 362 -28.10 36.51 29.32
N PHE A 363 -27.60 35.35 29.75
CA PHE A 363 -28.29 34.07 29.57
C PHE A 363 -29.65 34.08 30.30
N GLN A 364 -29.72 34.56 31.53
CA GLN A 364 -30.97 34.68 32.29
C GLN A 364 -31.97 35.62 31.61
N GLU A 365 -31.50 36.78 31.13
CA GLU A 365 -32.34 37.76 30.44
C GLU A 365 -32.92 37.17 29.15
N GLN A 366 -32.07 36.62 28.28
CA GLN A 366 -32.50 36.02 27.01
C GLN A 366 -33.41 34.80 27.20
N SER A 367 -33.25 34.07 28.32
CA SER A 367 -34.10 32.92 28.65
C SER A 367 -35.55 33.29 28.97
N ARG A 368 -35.86 34.59 29.16
CA ARG A 368 -37.24 35.07 29.35
C ARG A 368 -38.04 35.09 28.06
N ASP A 369 -37.36 35.40 26.96
CA ASP A 369 -37.98 35.54 25.63
C ASP A 369 -37.78 34.29 24.77
N ARG A 370 -36.75 33.49 25.05
CA ARG A 370 -36.40 32.27 24.31
C ARG A 370 -36.22 31.09 25.27
N PRO A 371 -36.69 29.88 24.92
CA PRO A 371 -36.45 28.68 25.72
C PRO A 371 -34.98 28.23 25.60
N LEU A 372 -34.11 28.83 26.41
CA LEU A 372 -32.70 28.50 26.46
C LEU A 372 -32.40 27.58 27.66
N VAL A 373 -31.56 26.58 27.45
CA VAL A 373 -31.11 25.65 28.50
C VAL A 373 -29.59 25.54 28.47
N LEU A 374 -28.97 25.60 29.65
CA LEU A 374 -27.54 25.39 29.80
C LEU A 374 -27.25 23.91 30.05
N VAL A 375 -26.39 23.31 29.23
CA VAL A 375 -25.90 21.94 29.42
C VAL A 375 -24.40 21.92 29.14
N SER A 376 -23.62 21.45 30.11
CA SER A 376 -22.16 21.30 30.02
C SER A 376 -21.42 22.57 29.59
N GLY A 377 -21.87 23.74 30.06
CA GLY A 377 -21.28 25.04 29.70
C GLY A 377 -21.70 25.61 28.35
N PHE A 378 -22.52 24.89 27.57
CA PHE A 378 -23.11 25.38 26.32
C PHE A 378 -24.58 25.78 26.52
N ILE A 379 -24.95 26.91 25.94
CA ILE A 379 -26.33 27.41 25.91
C ILE A 379 -26.99 26.86 24.63
N HIS A 380 -28.13 26.22 24.79
CA HIS A 380 -28.89 25.59 23.72
C HIS A 380 -30.24 26.26 23.56
N ASP A 381 -30.62 26.59 22.34
CA ASP A 381 -31.98 27.03 22.01
C ASP A 381 -32.83 25.81 21.66
N VAL A 382 -33.73 25.43 22.58
CA VAL A 382 -34.57 24.24 22.42
C VAL A 382 -35.93 24.57 21.81
N SER A 383 -36.15 25.78 21.28
CA SER A 383 -37.45 26.24 20.76
C SER A 383 -38.09 25.25 19.81
N ALA A 384 -37.32 24.80 18.82
CA ALA A 384 -37.80 23.88 17.79
C ALA A 384 -38.00 22.44 18.30
N PHE A 385 -37.45 22.09 19.47
CA PHE A 385 -37.43 20.72 20.01
C PHE A 385 -38.33 20.54 21.24
N LEU A 386 -38.92 21.61 21.76
CA LEU A 386 -39.73 21.60 22.98
C LEU A 386 -40.84 20.53 22.96
N ASP A 387 -41.60 20.48 21.87
CA ASP A 387 -42.74 19.57 21.71
C ASP A 387 -42.34 18.18 21.23
N GLU A 388 -41.13 18.03 20.68
CA GLU A 388 -40.59 16.78 20.16
C GLU A 388 -39.80 15.99 21.20
N HIS A 389 -39.51 16.60 22.36
CA HIS A 389 -38.75 15.94 23.43
C HIS A 389 -39.47 14.67 23.91
N PRO A 390 -38.86 13.47 23.79
CA PRO A 390 -39.54 12.20 24.09
C PRO A 390 -39.97 12.04 25.56
N GLY A 391 -39.26 12.68 26.49
CA GLY A 391 -39.64 12.72 27.91
C GLY A 391 -40.76 13.71 28.23
N GLY A 392 -41.26 14.44 27.22
CA GLY A 392 -42.29 15.45 27.31
C GLY A 392 -41.75 16.87 27.49
N ARG A 393 -42.50 17.85 26.97
CA ARG A 393 -42.19 19.29 26.98
C ARG A 393 -41.94 19.86 28.38
N HIS A 394 -42.69 19.38 29.37
CA HIS A 394 -42.65 19.88 30.75
C HIS A 394 -41.27 19.74 31.42
N LEU A 395 -40.47 18.74 31.03
CA LEU A 395 -39.10 18.56 31.52
C LEU A 395 -38.14 19.64 31.01
N LEU A 396 -38.34 20.12 29.78
CA LEU A 396 -37.56 21.21 29.21
C LEU A 396 -38.00 22.56 29.79
N ILE A 397 -39.32 22.81 29.90
CA ILE A 397 -39.86 24.04 30.49
C ILE A 397 -39.30 24.29 31.90
N ARG A 398 -39.24 23.24 32.73
CA ARG A 398 -38.71 23.35 34.11
C ARG A 398 -37.25 23.79 34.17
N ASN A 399 -36.50 23.59 33.09
CA ASN A 399 -35.07 23.86 32.98
C ASN A 399 -34.73 25.08 32.10
N ILE A 400 -35.73 25.83 31.61
CA ILE A 400 -35.48 27.10 30.91
C ILE A 400 -34.77 28.07 31.86
N GLY A 401 -33.68 28.68 31.38
CA GLY A 401 -32.83 29.57 32.17
C GLY A 401 -32.06 28.87 33.29
N ARG A 402 -31.89 27.54 33.24
CA ARG A 402 -31.17 26.77 34.27
C ARG A 402 -30.08 25.90 33.68
N ASP A 403 -29.16 25.50 34.54
CA ASP A 403 -28.21 24.44 34.26
C ASP A 403 -28.88 23.06 34.42
N ALA A 404 -29.09 22.38 33.30
CA ALA A 404 -29.67 21.04 33.24
C ALA A 404 -28.61 19.93 33.08
N SER A 405 -27.31 20.25 33.26
CA SER A 405 -26.21 19.28 33.07
C SER A 405 -26.41 18.01 33.88
N THR A 406 -26.71 18.13 35.17
CA THR A 406 -26.91 16.96 36.04
C THR A 406 -28.09 16.12 35.58
N ALA A 407 -29.20 16.75 35.19
CA ALA A 407 -30.38 16.03 34.71
C ALA A 407 -30.10 15.26 33.40
N PHE A 408 -29.28 15.86 32.52
CA PHE A 408 -28.94 15.31 31.21
C PHE A 408 -27.91 14.17 31.26
N HIS A 409 -26.99 14.18 32.23
CA HIS A 409 -25.89 13.21 32.39
C HIS A 409 -26.17 12.15 33.47
N GLY A 410 -27.41 11.68 33.59
CA GLY A 410 -27.74 10.55 34.47
C GLY A 410 -28.33 10.92 35.84
N GLY A 411 -28.48 12.20 36.17
CA GLY A 411 -29.23 12.62 37.37
C GLY A 411 -30.74 12.41 37.24
N VAL A 412 -31.25 12.40 36.01
CA VAL A 412 -32.63 11.98 35.69
C VAL A 412 -32.61 10.89 34.62
N TYR A 413 -31.87 11.14 33.54
CA TYR A 413 -31.65 10.17 32.49
C TYR A 413 -30.27 10.37 31.89
N ASP A 414 -29.54 9.28 31.65
CA ASP A 414 -28.26 9.33 30.97
C ASP A 414 -28.51 9.29 29.47
N HIS A 415 -28.47 10.46 28.84
CA HIS A 415 -28.93 10.62 27.46
C HIS A 415 -28.04 9.87 26.46
N SER A 416 -28.66 9.31 25.42
CA SER A 416 -27.95 8.55 24.41
C SER A 416 -27.05 9.43 23.51
N ASN A 417 -26.09 8.83 22.81
CA ASN A 417 -25.25 9.52 21.82
C ASN A 417 -26.08 10.31 20.78
N ALA A 418 -27.27 9.82 20.42
CA ALA A 418 -28.16 10.53 19.50
C ALA A 418 -28.70 11.83 20.11
N ALA A 419 -29.11 11.80 21.37
CA ALA A 419 -29.56 12.98 22.10
C ALA A 419 -28.42 13.99 22.32
N HIS A 420 -27.20 13.52 22.61
CA HIS A 420 -26.01 14.39 22.67
C HIS A 420 -25.73 15.07 21.33
N ASN A 421 -25.80 14.34 20.21
CA ASN A 421 -25.56 14.89 18.87
C ASN A 421 -26.64 15.91 18.50
N LEU A 422 -27.91 15.60 18.76
CA LEU A 422 -29.03 16.49 18.47
C LEU A 422 -28.97 17.78 19.31
N LEU A 423 -28.69 17.65 20.62
CA LEU A 423 -28.52 18.80 21.50
C LEU A 423 -27.37 19.70 21.03
N ALA A 424 -26.26 19.12 20.58
CA ALA A 424 -25.13 19.89 20.06
C ALA A 424 -25.49 20.76 18.84
N MET A 425 -26.46 20.34 18.01
CA MET A 425 -26.95 21.13 16.88
C MET A 425 -27.74 22.37 17.30
N MET A 426 -28.22 22.43 18.54
CA MET A 426 -29.01 23.54 19.08
C MET A 426 -28.16 24.58 19.81
N ARG A 427 -26.83 24.51 19.74
CA ARG A 427 -25.93 25.43 20.44
C ARG A 427 -26.04 26.85 19.87
N VAL A 428 -26.22 27.81 20.77
CA VAL A 428 -26.29 29.24 20.46
C VAL A 428 -25.32 30.10 21.26
N GLY A 429 -24.73 29.56 22.34
CA GLY A 429 -23.79 30.29 23.19
C GLY A 429 -22.86 29.39 24.01
N VAL A 430 -21.77 29.94 24.50
CA VAL A 430 -20.92 29.35 25.55
C VAL A 430 -21.01 30.23 26.79
N LEU A 431 -21.24 29.66 27.97
CA LEU A 431 -21.32 30.45 29.20
C LEU A 431 -19.92 30.94 29.60
N HIS A 432 -19.80 32.24 29.91
CA HIS A 432 -18.55 32.85 30.38
C HIS A 432 -18.06 32.17 31.66
N GLY A 433 -16.78 31.78 31.69
CA GLY A 433 -16.17 31.08 32.83
C GLY A 433 -16.48 29.59 32.91
N ALA A 434 -17.35 29.05 32.05
CA ALA A 434 -17.53 27.61 31.95
C ALA A 434 -16.34 27.00 31.20
N VAL A 435 -15.81 25.89 31.72
CA VAL A 435 -14.90 25.02 30.99
C VAL A 435 -15.75 23.91 30.39
N PRO A 436 -16.01 23.92 29.06
CA PRO A 436 -16.72 22.82 28.44
C PRO A 436 -15.98 21.52 28.73
N PRO A 437 -16.68 20.41 29.03
CA PRO A 437 -16.00 19.15 29.25
C PRO A 437 -15.12 18.85 28.04
N SER A 438 -13.90 18.34 28.30
CA SER A 438 -13.01 17.89 27.23
C SER A 438 -13.80 16.90 26.38
N GLN A 439 -14.10 17.28 25.14
CA GLN A 439 -14.70 16.37 24.18
C GLN A 439 -13.64 15.32 23.86
N LYS A 440 -13.50 14.30 24.71
CA LYS A 440 -12.57 13.17 24.53
C LYS A 440 -12.77 12.46 23.18
N LEU A 441 -13.89 12.71 22.51
CA LEU A 441 -14.25 12.21 21.19
C LEU A 441 -14.62 13.37 20.22
N ARG A 442 -13.94 14.52 20.30
CA ARG A 442 -14.08 15.56 19.27
C ARG A 442 -13.50 15.05 17.96
N VAL A 443 -14.35 14.84 16.96
CA VAL A 443 -13.89 14.57 15.60
C VAL A 443 -13.51 15.92 14.99
N LEU A 444 -12.21 16.24 15.01
CA LEU A 444 -11.67 17.48 14.45
C LEU A 444 -12.03 17.59 12.97
N LYS A 445 -12.46 18.79 12.53
CA LYS A 445 -12.66 19.09 11.11
C LYS A 445 -11.30 19.18 10.41
N ALA A 446 -11.24 18.90 9.11
CA ALA A 446 -9.98 18.91 8.34
C ALA A 446 -9.24 20.26 8.41
N SER A 447 -9.98 21.37 8.44
CA SER A 447 -9.44 22.73 8.61
C SER A 447 -8.75 22.95 9.97
N GLU A 448 -9.13 22.20 11.00
CA GLU A 448 -8.53 22.33 12.33
C GLU A 448 -7.26 21.50 12.50
N LEU A 449 -7.11 20.42 11.73
CA LEU A 449 -5.94 19.55 11.76
C LEU A 449 -4.72 20.19 11.09
N SER A 450 -4.91 20.97 10.02
CA SER A 450 -3.83 21.75 9.40
C SER A 450 -3.32 22.86 10.33
N VAL A 451 -4.22 23.50 11.08
CA VAL A 451 -3.89 24.53 12.06
C VAL A 451 -3.23 23.92 13.30
N ALA A 452 -3.72 22.78 13.81
CA ALA A 452 -3.14 22.10 14.96
C ALA A 452 -1.69 21.62 14.73
N ALA A 453 -1.32 21.27 13.49
CA ALA A 453 0.07 20.96 13.14
C ALA A 453 0.99 22.21 13.16
N SER A 454 0.43 23.40 12.96
CA SER A 454 1.15 24.68 12.99
C SER A 454 1.23 25.33 14.37
N SER A 455 0.37 24.92 15.31
CA SER A 455 0.33 25.47 16.68
C SER A 455 0.84 24.45 17.71
N ARG A 456 2.16 24.38 17.92
CA ARG A 456 2.72 23.75 19.13
C ARG A 456 2.45 24.64 20.35
N PRO A 457 1.99 24.11 21.50
CA PRO A 457 1.96 24.87 22.74
C PRO A 457 3.41 25.07 23.26
N PRO A 458 3.69 26.16 24.00
CA PRO A 458 5.00 26.37 24.60
C PRO A 458 5.27 25.28 25.63
N SER A 459 6.40 24.60 25.49
CA SER A 459 6.87 23.59 26.42
C SER A 459 7.18 24.22 27.78
N SER A 460 6.39 23.89 28.81
CA SER A 460 6.76 24.16 30.19
C SER A 460 6.67 22.88 31.02
N ILE A 461 7.80 22.58 31.69
CA ILE A 461 7.98 21.67 32.83
C ILE A 461 8.21 20.20 32.45
N VAL A 462 9.50 19.86 32.25
CA VAL A 462 10.04 18.56 32.69
C VAL A 462 11.12 18.86 33.71
N SER A 463 10.82 18.56 34.97
CA SER A 463 11.77 18.53 36.07
C SER A 463 12.84 17.48 35.80
N SER A 464 14.09 17.90 35.90
CA SER A 464 15.30 17.08 35.87
C SER A 464 15.27 15.98 36.93
N VAL A 465 15.28 14.72 36.50
CA VAL A 465 15.84 13.62 37.28
C VAL A 465 16.92 12.98 36.43
N GLY A 466 18.17 13.24 36.82
CA GLY A 466 19.36 12.71 36.16
C GLY A 466 19.46 11.20 36.34
N TYR A 467 19.74 10.50 35.25
CA TYR A 467 20.14 9.10 35.26
C TYR A 467 21.65 9.02 35.05
N SER A 468 22.37 8.50 36.06
CA SER A 468 23.77 8.07 35.95
C SER A 468 23.81 6.55 35.79
N PRO A 469 24.66 5.98 34.93
CA PRO A 469 24.71 4.54 34.70
C PRO A 469 25.70 3.87 35.68
N ALA A 470 25.20 2.99 36.53
CA ALA A 470 26.06 2.05 37.26
C ALA A 470 25.41 0.65 37.25
N ALA A 471 26.17 -0.29 36.69
CA ALA A 471 25.85 -1.69 36.60
C ALA A 471 25.72 -2.35 37.98
N ARG A 472 24.79 -3.31 38.12
CA ARG A 472 25.02 -4.53 38.89
C ARG A 472 24.12 -5.68 38.44
N THR A 473 24.78 -6.81 38.34
CA THR A 473 24.38 -8.16 37.96
C THR A 473 23.31 -8.80 38.84
N ALA A 474 22.34 -9.51 38.25
CA ALA A 474 21.72 -10.70 38.84
C ALA A 474 21.14 -11.61 37.73
N ARG A 475 21.54 -12.88 37.73
CA ARG A 475 21.07 -13.96 36.84
C ARG A 475 19.68 -14.45 37.28
N PRO A 476 18.82 -14.97 36.39
CA PRO A 476 17.75 -15.87 36.78
C PRO A 476 18.21 -17.33 36.71
N VAL A 477 17.82 -18.08 37.75
CA VAL A 477 18.03 -19.50 37.96
C VAL A 477 17.07 -20.32 37.08
N ILE A 478 17.58 -21.43 36.57
CA ILE A 478 16.90 -22.48 35.81
C ILE A 478 16.07 -23.35 36.75
N SER A 479 14.82 -23.65 36.40
CA SER A 479 14.23 -24.97 36.65
C SER A 479 13.30 -25.34 35.50
N GLY A 480 13.65 -26.41 34.80
CA GLY A 480 12.82 -27.09 33.82
C GLY A 480 12.37 -28.45 34.34
N LEU A 481 11.40 -29.04 33.64
CA LEU A 481 10.99 -30.45 33.53
C LEU A 481 9.48 -30.40 33.22
N GLY A 482 8.97 -30.76 32.05
CA GLY A 482 9.31 -31.90 31.22
C GLY A 482 8.24 -32.97 31.42
N LEU A 483 7.15 -32.93 30.62
CA LEU A 483 6.22 -34.06 30.51
C LEU A 483 5.87 -34.25 29.03
N GLY A 484 6.22 -35.45 28.55
CA GLY A 484 6.00 -35.93 27.20
C GLY A 484 4.72 -36.72 27.02
N PHE A 485 4.47 -37.03 25.75
CA PHE A 485 3.49 -37.93 25.16
C PHE A 485 3.11 -39.18 25.97
N LYS A 486 1.81 -39.56 25.93
CA LYS A 486 1.35 -40.79 25.27
C LYS A 486 -0.18 -40.90 25.18
N HIS A 487 -0.63 -41.35 24.01
CA HIS A 487 -1.94 -41.96 23.75
C HIS A 487 -2.05 -43.32 24.45
N ASP A 488 -3.25 -43.72 24.87
CA ASP A 488 -3.73 -45.11 24.68
C ASP A 488 -5.27 -45.20 24.72
N ASN A 489 -5.76 -46.16 23.91
CA ASN A 489 -7.15 -46.58 23.70
C ASN A 489 -7.73 -47.32 24.92
N ASN A 490 -9.04 -47.18 25.16
CA ASN A 490 -10.03 -48.28 25.17
C ASN A 490 -11.33 -47.83 25.85
N THR A 491 -12.46 -48.01 25.16
CA THR A 491 -13.78 -48.11 25.79
C THR A 491 -14.41 -49.41 25.29
N GLU A 492 -14.49 -50.38 26.19
CA GLU A 492 -15.33 -51.58 26.06
C GLU A 492 -16.64 -51.41 26.83
N ALA A 493 -17.62 -52.19 26.38
CA ALA A 493 -19.03 -52.21 26.72
C ALA A 493 -19.41 -52.41 28.20
N LYS A 494 -20.64 -51.96 28.55
CA LYS A 494 -21.68 -52.78 29.20
C LYS A 494 -23.04 -52.02 29.30
N SER A 495 -24.11 -52.79 29.10
CA SER A 495 -25.58 -52.56 29.15
C SER A 495 -26.23 -51.75 28.04
#